data_AF-A0A2N7DDA3-F1
#
_entry.id   AF-A0A2N7DDA3-F1
#
_cell.length_a   1.000
_cell.length_b   1.000
_cell.length_c   1.000
_cell.angle_alpha   90.00
_cell.angle_beta   90.00
_cell.angle_gamma   90.00
#
_symmetry.space_group_name_H-M   'P 1'
#
loop_
_entity.id
_entity.type
_entity.pdbx_description
1 polymer ?
#
loop_
_entity_poly.entity_id
_entity_poly.type
_entity_poly.pdbx_seq_one_letter_code
_entity_poly.pdbx_strand_id
1 'polypeptide(L)'
;MEDASTQFNVKVVKYFVVASLIWAIVGMFIGVALAAQLYWPVLNFDSEYIQFGRLRPLHTSGVIYGFVVNILMGTSLYIAQRTGQCGLYNKSLAWMVFWGWQLVLLLAVLTLPMGYTTSKEYAELEWPIDLLIVLVWVLYAVLFFGTIGQRKVQHIFVANWFFAAFIIVVAMIFVVNNLAMPASFMKSYSVFAGAQDAIVQWWWGHNAVGFLLTAGVIGMNYYFIPKISERPIYSYRLSIIHFWGLVGFYTWAGTHHLIYSSVPIWVQNIGIVMSLILWLPSWGGAFNSAMTLLQNKEKLKTDYIMLFFFSAILYYCLATFEGPLLAIRWFNMVAHNTEWIIGHVHSGALGWVGMSGIAVFYYFIPRLWGKEALWSRRLIKWHFWLAHAGVAIYAIALWVAGIGEGYMWLAQSENGALLYSFVEAMDFKAPWLFLRFFGGALFVLGLLLMAFNLYKTVRSAAVPVAKEA
;
A
#
# COMPACT_ATOMS: atom_id res chain seq x y z
N MET A 1 -12.39 -6.93 -34.57
CA MET A 1 -13.51 -5.98 -34.65
C MET A 1 -14.01 -5.74 -33.24
N GLU A 2 -13.55 -4.67 -32.59
CA GLU A 2 -14.19 -4.21 -31.34
C GLU A 2 -15.61 -3.74 -31.69
N ASP A 3 -16.60 -4.38 -31.08
CA ASP A 3 -18.00 -4.00 -31.15
C ASP A 3 -18.14 -2.54 -30.69
N ALA A 4 -18.42 -1.63 -31.65
CA ALA A 4 -18.46 -0.17 -31.49
C ALA A 4 -19.53 0.33 -30.48
N SER A 5 -20.28 -0.58 -29.84
CA SER A 5 -21.32 -0.28 -28.86
C SER A 5 -20.86 -0.20 -27.40
N THR A 6 -19.67 -0.71 -27.04
CA THR A 6 -19.27 -0.81 -25.63
C THR A 6 -18.53 0.45 -25.15
N GLN A 7 -19.28 1.47 -24.73
CA GLN A 7 -18.71 2.72 -24.21
C GLN A 7 -18.17 2.54 -22.78
N PHE A 8 -16.84 2.42 -22.63
CA PHE A 8 -16.20 2.37 -21.31
C PHE A 8 -16.32 3.71 -20.56
N ASN A 9 -16.71 3.65 -19.29
CA ASN A 9 -16.73 4.83 -18.43
C ASN A 9 -15.34 5.05 -17.82
N VAL A 10 -14.59 5.95 -18.44
CA VAL A 10 -13.26 6.35 -17.98
C VAL A 10 -13.26 7.62 -17.13
N LYS A 11 -14.40 8.34 -17.04
CA LYS A 11 -14.44 9.63 -16.35
C LYS A 11 -14.24 9.44 -14.84
N VAL A 12 -15.01 8.55 -14.22
CA VAL A 12 -14.86 8.27 -12.78
C VAL A 12 -13.48 7.68 -12.45
N VAL A 13 -12.94 6.84 -13.34
CA VAL A 13 -11.58 6.28 -13.22
C VAL A 13 -10.53 7.39 -13.16
N LYS A 14 -10.64 8.42 -14.02
CA LYS A 14 -9.73 9.58 -13.98
C LYS A 14 -9.76 10.27 -12.62
N TYR A 15 -10.95 10.43 -12.03
CA TYR A 15 -11.11 11.10 -10.74
C TYR A 15 -10.44 10.31 -9.61
N PHE A 16 -10.66 8.99 -9.55
CA PHE A 16 -9.95 8.10 -8.61
C PHE A 16 -8.43 8.19 -8.76
N VAL A 17 -7.90 8.10 -9.98
CA VAL A 17 -6.45 8.11 -10.23
C VAL A 17 -5.83 9.47 -9.88
N VAL A 18 -6.51 10.58 -10.19
CA VAL A 18 -6.05 11.93 -9.82
C VAL A 18 -6.13 12.15 -8.31
N ALA A 19 -7.22 11.74 -7.66
CA ALA A 19 -7.35 11.79 -6.21
C ALA A 19 -6.23 10.99 -5.54
N SER A 20 -5.95 9.78 -6.03
CA SER A 20 -4.85 8.96 -5.54
C SER A 20 -3.48 9.67 -5.65
N LEU A 21 -3.19 10.32 -6.79
CA LEU A 21 -1.97 11.10 -6.95
C LEU A 21 -1.86 12.24 -5.92
N ILE A 22 -2.96 12.96 -5.68
CA ILE A 22 -3.02 14.04 -4.70
C ILE A 22 -2.75 13.49 -3.29
N TRP A 23 -3.43 12.41 -2.90
CA TRP A 23 -3.25 11.75 -1.61
C TRP A 23 -1.87 11.13 -1.44
N ALA A 24 -1.23 10.64 -2.51
CA ALA A 24 0.14 10.15 -2.45
C ALA A 24 1.10 11.27 -2.02
N ILE A 25 0.94 12.46 -2.61
CA ILE A 25 1.74 13.63 -2.27
C ILE A 25 1.44 14.08 -0.84
N VAL A 26 0.16 14.26 -0.49
CA VAL A 26 -0.24 14.73 0.85
C VAL A 26 0.20 13.75 1.94
N GLY A 27 -0.14 12.48 1.80
CA GLY A 27 0.18 11.45 2.79
C GLY A 27 1.69 11.30 3.00
N MET A 28 2.48 11.25 1.93
CA MET A 28 3.94 11.13 2.06
C MET A 28 4.60 12.42 2.55
N PHE A 29 4.06 13.59 2.23
CA PHE A 29 4.51 14.86 2.80
C PHE A 29 4.29 14.92 4.32
N ILE A 30 3.12 14.47 4.80
CA ILE A 30 2.88 14.31 6.25
C ILE A 30 3.90 13.33 6.84
N GLY A 31 4.22 12.24 6.14
CA GLY A 31 5.27 11.30 6.56
C GLY A 31 6.65 11.96 6.75
N VAL A 32 7.05 12.84 5.83
CA VAL A 32 8.29 13.62 5.96
C VAL A 32 8.22 14.61 7.14
N ALA A 33 7.09 15.28 7.33
CA ALA A 33 6.89 16.18 8.47
C ALA A 33 6.99 15.43 9.81
N LEU A 34 6.37 14.25 9.92
CA LEU A 34 6.46 13.38 11.09
C LEU A 34 7.87 12.85 11.32
N ALA A 35 8.59 12.48 10.24
CA ALA A 35 9.98 12.06 10.33
C ALA A 35 10.87 13.19 10.87
N ALA A 36 10.58 14.44 10.49
CA ALA A 36 11.23 15.63 11.03
C ALA A 36 10.88 15.86 12.51
N GLN A 37 9.62 15.68 12.92
CA GLN A 37 9.19 15.81 14.33
C GLN A 37 9.89 14.83 15.27
N LEU A 38 10.20 13.62 14.79
CA LEU A 38 10.94 12.63 15.58
C LEU A 38 12.42 12.99 15.78
N TYR A 39 13.01 13.78 14.88
CA TYR A 39 14.40 14.25 15.02
C TYR A 39 14.49 15.63 15.68
N TRP A 40 13.56 16.54 15.36
CA TRP A 40 13.40 17.86 15.97
C TRP A 40 12.02 17.97 16.64
N PRO A 41 11.89 17.56 17.92
CA PRO A 41 10.60 17.59 18.63
C PRO A 41 9.94 18.98 18.72
N VAL A 42 10.71 20.07 18.61
CA VAL A 42 10.18 21.44 18.53
C VAL A 42 9.18 21.64 17.39
N LEU A 43 9.25 20.83 16.33
CA LEU A 43 8.30 20.83 15.21
C LEU A 43 6.92 20.24 15.56
N ASN A 44 6.67 19.83 16.80
CA ASN A 44 5.31 19.56 17.30
C ASN A 44 4.57 20.87 17.67
N PHE A 45 5.27 21.99 17.76
CA PHE A 45 4.73 23.34 18.01
C PHE A 45 3.87 23.47 19.27
N ASP A 46 4.07 22.60 20.28
CA ASP A 46 3.22 22.49 21.47
C ASP A 46 1.72 22.43 21.15
N SER A 47 1.38 21.92 19.97
CA SER A 47 0.01 21.88 19.47
C SER A 47 -0.62 20.53 19.74
N GLU A 48 -1.85 20.55 20.24
CA GLU A 48 -2.61 19.31 20.41
C GLU A 48 -2.98 18.66 19.07
N TYR A 49 -3.12 19.43 17.97
CA TYR A 49 -3.63 18.95 16.68
C TYR A 49 -2.54 18.43 15.75
N ILE A 50 -1.40 19.11 15.70
CA ILE A 50 -0.32 18.83 14.73
C ILE A 50 0.87 18.09 15.35
N GLN A 51 0.73 17.54 16.55
CA GLN A 51 1.74 16.69 17.17
C GLN A 51 1.80 15.28 16.53
N PHE A 52 2.96 14.64 16.68
CA PHE A 52 3.29 13.34 16.10
C PHE A 52 2.22 12.27 16.36
N GLY A 53 1.74 12.17 17.60
CA GLY A 53 0.77 11.13 18.00
C GLY A 53 -0.57 11.20 17.24
N ARG A 54 -1.05 12.41 16.91
CA ARG A 54 -2.30 12.60 16.15
C ARG A 54 -2.10 12.59 14.65
N LEU A 55 -0.95 13.09 14.17
CA LEU A 55 -0.64 13.11 12.74
C LEU A 55 -0.15 11.77 12.19
N ARG A 56 0.43 10.87 13.01
CA ARG A 56 0.83 9.51 12.59
C ARG A 56 -0.31 8.72 11.95
N PRO A 57 -1.48 8.53 12.59
CA PRO A 57 -2.58 7.81 11.95
C PRO A 57 -3.14 8.54 10.72
N LEU A 58 -2.99 9.87 10.64
CA LEU A 58 -3.36 10.62 9.45
C LEU A 58 -2.39 10.35 8.27
N HIS A 59 -1.08 10.26 8.53
CA HIS A 59 -0.12 9.79 7.53
C HIS A 59 -0.49 8.40 7.04
N THR A 60 -0.67 7.45 7.96
CA THR A 60 -1.04 6.06 7.67
C THR A 60 -2.31 5.98 6.83
N SER A 61 -3.38 6.67 7.25
CA SER A 61 -4.65 6.71 6.52
C SER A 61 -4.52 7.39 5.17
N GLY A 62 -3.77 8.48 5.07
CA GLY A 62 -3.51 9.19 3.83
C GLY A 62 -2.78 8.35 2.79
N VAL A 63 -1.76 7.58 3.21
CA VAL A 63 -1.01 6.72 2.27
C VAL A 63 -1.74 5.42 1.94
N ILE A 64 -2.46 4.80 2.88
CA ILE A 64 -3.18 3.54 2.62
C ILE A 64 -4.53 3.82 1.95
N TYR A 65 -5.41 4.54 2.62
CA TYR A 65 -6.79 4.77 2.14
C TYR A 65 -6.86 5.89 1.12
N GLY A 66 -6.09 6.96 1.33
CA GLY A 66 -6.03 8.09 0.41
C GLY A 66 -5.34 7.73 -0.90
N PHE A 67 -4.11 7.23 -0.84
CA PHE A 67 -3.34 6.89 -2.04
C PHE A 67 -3.72 5.52 -2.59
N VAL A 68 -3.49 4.43 -1.84
CA VAL A 68 -3.57 3.07 -2.39
C VAL A 68 -5.00 2.68 -2.72
N VAL A 69 -5.96 2.85 -1.81
CA VAL A 69 -7.34 2.44 -2.10
C VAL A 69 -7.95 3.22 -3.26
N ASN A 70 -7.66 4.53 -3.40
CA ASN A 70 -8.11 5.29 -4.57
C ASN A 70 -7.56 4.72 -5.89
N ILE A 71 -6.26 4.41 -5.98
CA ILE A 71 -5.71 3.84 -7.22
C ILE A 71 -6.26 2.45 -7.48
N LEU A 72 -6.48 1.64 -6.45
CA LEU A 72 -7.05 0.30 -6.58
C LEU A 72 -8.53 0.34 -7.02
N MET A 73 -9.36 1.22 -6.45
CA MET A 73 -10.74 1.41 -6.90
C MET A 73 -10.79 1.92 -8.35
N GLY A 74 -9.95 2.91 -8.71
CA GLY A 74 -9.91 3.42 -10.07
C GLY A 74 -9.43 2.38 -11.09
N THR A 75 -8.35 1.67 -10.78
CA THR A 75 -7.75 0.69 -11.70
C THR A 75 -8.57 -0.59 -11.80
N SER A 76 -9.14 -1.10 -10.70
CA SER A 76 -10.02 -2.28 -10.75
C SER A 76 -11.23 -2.06 -11.65
N LEU A 77 -11.91 -0.91 -11.55
CA LEU A 77 -13.04 -0.54 -12.40
C LEU A 77 -12.63 -0.38 -13.88
N TYR A 78 -11.43 0.14 -14.13
CA TYR A 78 -10.88 0.23 -15.48
C TYR A 78 -10.56 -1.15 -16.08
N ILE A 79 -9.97 -2.03 -15.27
CA ILE A 79 -9.52 -3.37 -15.66
C ILE A 79 -10.73 -4.28 -15.85
N ALA A 80 -11.70 -4.27 -14.94
CA ALA A 80 -12.92 -5.07 -15.02
C ALA A 80 -13.70 -4.80 -16.31
N GLN A 81 -13.85 -3.51 -16.69
CA GLN A 81 -14.51 -3.13 -17.95
C GLN A 81 -13.81 -3.73 -19.18
N ARG A 82 -12.48 -3.57 -19.29
CA ARG A 82 -11.72 -4.01 -20.48
C ARG A 82 -11.59 -5.51 -20.58
N THR A 83 -11.26 -6.14 -19.46
CA THR A 83 -11.08 -7.59 -19.41
C THR A 83 -12.41 -8.33 -19.50
N GLY A 84 -13.49 -7.72 -18.99
CA GLY A 84 -14.85 -8.21 -19.14
C GLY A 84 -15.53 -7.83 -20.48
N GLN A 85 -14.93 -6.94 -21.27
CA GLN A 85 -15.51 -6.36 -22.49
C GLN A 85 -16.93 -5.80 -22.29
N CYS A 86 -17.15 -5.11 -21.18
CA CYS A 86 -18.45 -4.54 -20.80
C CYS A 86 -18.27 -3.14 -20.18
N GLY A 87 -19.35 -2.35 -20.16
CA GLY A 87 -19.36 -1.09 -19.42
C GLY A 87 -19.35 -1.32 -17.90
N LEU A 88 -19.30 -0.24 -17.11
CA LEU A 88 -19.59 -0.34 -15.68
C LEU A 88 -21.04 -0.74 -15.43
N TYR A 89 -21.29 -1.53 -14.38
CA TYR A 89 -22.63 -1.99 -13.99
C TYR A 89 -23.60 -0.82 -13.78
N ASN A 90 -23.16 0.22 -13.07
CA ASN A 90 -23.95 1.41 -12.87
C ASN A 90 -23.06 2.66 -12.77
N LYS A 91 -23.31 3.64 -13.64
CA LYS A 91 -22.51 4.87 -13.73
C LYS A 91 -22.72 5.79 -12.52
N SER A 92 -23.94 5.91 -12.03
CA SER A 92 -24.28 6.75 -10.87
C SER A 92 -23.71 6.16 -9.59
N LEU A 93 -23.81 4.84 -9.42
CA LEU A 93 -23.20 4.11 -8.32
C LEU A 93 -21.69 4.33 -8.27
N ALA A 94 -21.00 4.34 -9.42
CA ALA A 94 -19.57 4.63 -9.46
C ALA A 94 -19.21 6.01 -8.92
N TRP A 95 -20.03 7.02 -9.19
CA TRP A 95 -19.84 8.36 -8.63
C TRP A 95 -20.20 8.43 -7.14
N MET A 96 -21.20 7.68 -6.68
CA MET A 96 -21.51 7.55 -5.26
C MET A 96 -20.35 6.92 -4.49
N VAL A 97 -19.73 5.87 -5.03
CA VAL A 97 -18.55 5.25 -4.44
C VAL A 97 -17.39 6.24 -4.39
N PHE A 98 -17.12 6.96 -5.48
CA PHE A 98 -16.07 7.99 -5.49
C PHE A 98 -16.31 9.04 -4.41
N TRP A 99 -17.44 9.74 -4.42
CA TRP A 99 -17.69 10.82 -3.47
C TRP A 99 -17.83 10.33 -2.04
N GLY A 100 -18.41 9.14 -1.82
CA GLY A 100 -18.46 8.50 -0.52
C GLY A 100 -17.06 8.21 0.02
N TRP A 101 -16.15 7.69 -0.81
CA TRP A 101 -14.76 7.46 -0.41
C TRP A 101 -14.01 8.77 -0.12
N GLN A 102 -14.19 9.80 -0.96
CA GLN A 102 -13.59 11.11 -0.70
C GLN A 102 -14.13 11.76 0.58
N LEU A 103 -15.41 11.54 0.92
CA LEU A 103 -15.99 12.00 2.18
C LEU A 103 -15.35 11.29 3.39
N VAL A 104 -15.15 9.97 3.34
CA VAL A 104 -14.42 9.22 4.38
C VAL A 104 -13.03 9.83 4.61
N LEU A 105 -12.29 10.09 3.54
CA LEU A 105 -10.93 10.64 3.64
C LEU A 105 -10.91 12.08 4.16
N LEU A 106 -11.91 12.90 3.78
CA LEU A 106 -12.08 14.24 4.34
C LEU A 106 -12.37 14.17 5.84
N LEU A 107 -13.24 13.26 6.27
CA LEU A 107 -13.53 13.04 7.69
C LEU A 107 -12.27 12.62 8.44
N ALA A 108 -11.46 11.72 7.89
CA ALA A 108 -10.18 11.33 8.49
C ALA A 108 -9.22 12.51 8.72
N VAL A 109 -9.11 13.43 7.75
CA VAL A 109 -8.29 14.66 7.87
C VAL A 109 -8.80 15.57 8.98
N LEU A 110 -10.10 15.59 9.25
CA LEU A 110 -10.68 16.42 10.30
C LEU A 110 -10.58 15.73 11.66
N THR A 111 -10.97 14.47 11.75
CA THR A 111 -11.22 13.81 13.03
C THR A 111 -9.96 13.28 13.70
N LEU A 112 -8.96 12.80 12.93
CA LEU A 112 -7.72 12.28 13.50
C LEU A 112 -6.89 13.37 14.20
N PRO A 113 -6.65 14.56 13.60
CA PRO A 113 -6.00 15.67 14.31
C PRO A 113 -6.79 16.19 15.51
N MET A 114 -8.13 16.09 15.48
CA MET A 114 -8.97 16.42 16.65
C MET A 114 -8.85 15.40 17.80
N GLY A 115 -8.17 14.27 17.58
CA GLY A 115 -7.93 13.25 18.59
C GLY A 115 -8.99 12.16 18.65
N TYR A 116 -9.95 12.14 17.73
CA TYR A 116 -10.93 11.06 17.66
C TYR A 116 -10.29 9.82 17.04
N THR A 117 -9.96 8.86 17.90
CA THR A 117 -9.39 7.59 17.47
C THR A 117 -9.81 6.42 18.34
N THR A 118 -9.98 5.27 17.70
CA THR A 118 -10.12 3.96 18.35
C THR A 118 -8.81 3.43 18.92
N SER A 119 -7.66 4.03 18.59
CA SER A 119 -6.29 3.57 18.87
C SER A 119 -5.86 2.26 18.20
N LYS A 120 -6.72 1.65 17.36
CA LYS A 120 -6.43 0.45 16.59
C LYS A 120 -5.70 0.81 15.31
N GLU A 121 -4.47 0.32 15.11
CA GLU A 121 -3.68 0.63 13.92
C GLU A 121 -4.41 0.23 12.63
N TYR A 122 -4.37 1.11 11.64
CA TYR A 122 -5.10 1.01 10.36
C TYR A 122 -6.63 1.02 10.49
N ALA A 123 -7.20 1.06 11.69
CA ALA A 123 -8.64 1.12 11.95
C ALA A 123 -8.95 2.28 12.91
N GLU A 124 -8.24 3.39 12.77
CA GLU A 124 -8.22 4.46 13.77
C GLU A 124 -9.50 5.30 13.80
N LEU A 125 -10.30 5.30 12.73
CA LEU A 125 -11.50 6.12 12.61
C LEU A 125 -12.61 5.59 13.52
N GLU A 126 -13.43 6.50 14.05
CA GLU A 126 -14.50 6.14 14.99
C GLU A 126 -15.76 5.62 14.27
N TRP A 127 -16.61 4.94 15.04
CA TRP A 127 -17.71 4.11 14.53
C TRP A 127 -18.66 4.76 13.50
N PRO A 128 -19.00 6.08 13.51
CA PRO A 128 -19.85 6.63 12.45
C PRO A 128 -19.17 6.60 11.08
N ILE A 129 -17.85 6.79 11.06
CA ILE A 129 -17.04 6.76 9.84
C ILE A 129 -16.85 5.30 9.41
N ASP A 130 -16.72 4.36 10.34
CA ASP A 130 -16.67 2.93 10.01
C ASP A 130 -17.94 2.45 9.32
N LEU A 131 -19.12 2.88 9.78
CA LEU A 131 -20.38 2.57 9.10
C LEU A 131 -20.42 3.16 7.68
N LEU A 132 -19.92 4.39 7.50
CA LEU A 132 -19.79 5.00 6.18
C LEU A 132 -18.82 4.22 5.29
N ILE A 133 -17.68 3.76 5.83
CA ILE A 133 -16.72 2.91 5.11
C ILE A 133 -17.41 1.63 4.66
N VAL A 134 -18.10 0.92 5.56
CA VAL A 134 -18.82 -0.32 5.23
C VAL A 134 -19.84 -0.06 4.13
N LEU A 135 -20.64 1.00 4.23
CA LEU A 135 -21.61 1.36 3.20
C LEU A 135 -20.93 1.59 1.84
N VAL A 136 -19.92 2.45 1.78
CA VAL A 136 -19.19 2.76 0.53
C VAL A 136 -18.52 1.51 -0.04
N TRP A 137 -17.98 0.64 0.82
CA TRP A 137 -17.34 -0.60 0.41
C TRP A 137 -18.33 -1.60 -0.17
N VAL A 138 -19.54 -1.72 0.41
CA VAL A 138 -20.62 -2.54 -0.13
C VAL A 138 -21.07 -2.00 -1.49
N LEU A 139 -21.25 -0.68 -1.63
CA LEU A 139 -21.56 -0.05 -2.91
C LEU A 139 -20.47 -0.33 -3.97
N TYR A 140 -19.20 -0.28 -3.55
CA TYR A 140 -18.06 -0.62 -4.40
C TYR A 140 -18.06 -2.10 -4.81
N ALA A 141 -18.34 -3.01 -3.87
CA ALA A 141 -18.44 -4.44 -4.13
C ALA A 141 -19.56 -4.73 -5.14
N VAL A 142 -20.75 -4.18 -4.94
CA VAL A 142 -21.89 -4.29 -5.88
C VAL A 142 -21.49 -3.77 -7.26
N LEU A 143 -20.82 -2.63 -7.33
CA LEU A 143 -20.34 -2.06 -8.60
C LEU A 143 -19.34 -2.97 -9.31
N PHE A 144 -18.32 -3.47 -8.60
CA PHE A 144 -17.27 -4.31 -9.17
C PHE A 144 -17.81 -5.68 -9.58
N PHE A 145 -18.48 -6.40 -8.67
CA PHE A 145 -19.04 -7.73 -8.95
C PHE A 145 -20.18 -7.67 -9.96
N GLY A 146 -21.03 -6.64 -9.92
CA GLY A 146 -22.02 -6.41 -10.97
C GLY A 146 -21.38 -6.22 -12.35
N THR A 147 -20.22 -5.53 -12.42
CA THR A 147 -19.47 -5.35 -13.66
C THR A 147 -18.87 -6.67 -14.16
N ILE A 148 -18.36 -7.52 -13.26
CA ILE A 148 -17.88 -8.86 -13.61
C ILE A 148 -19.04 -9.80 -14.02
N GLY A 149 -20.23 -9.62 -13.43
CA GLY A 149 -21.43 -10.40 -13.73
C GLY A 149 -21.95 -10.19 -15.16
N GLN A 150 -21.79 -8.99 -15.70
CA GLN A 150 -22.21 -8.63 -17.08
C GLN A 150 -21.10 -8.78 -18.13
N ARG A 151 -19.99 -9.45 -17.78
CA ARG A 151 -18.88 -9.67 -18.72
C ARG A 151 -19.35 -10.44 -19.95
N LYS A 152 -18.77 -10.13 -21.12
CA LYS A 152 -19.00 -10.85 -22.38
C LYS A 152 -18.09 -12.08 -22.54
N VAL A 153 -16.97 -12.11 -21.81
CA VAL A 153 -15.98 -13.21 -21.89
C VAL A 153 -16.28 -14.32 -20.88
N GLN A 154 -16.03 -15.58 -21.24
CA GLN A 154 -16.30 -16.71 -20.33
C GLN A 154 -15.39 -16.71 -19.11
N HIS A 155 -14.08 -16.56 -19.32
CA HIS A 155 -13.07 -16.56 -18.27
C HIS A 155 -12.89 -15.19 -17.62
N ILE A 156 -12.77 -15.18 -16.29
CA ILE A 156 -12.41 -13.98 -15.54
C ILE A 156 -10.89 -13.86 -15.52
N PHE A 157 -10.38 -12.71 -15.93
CA PHE A 157 -8.94 -12.43 -15.93
C PHE A 157 -8.36 -12.43 -14.50
N VAL A 158 -7.14 -12.95 -14.34
CA VAL A 158 -6.48 -13.15 -13.03
C VAL A 158 -6.43 -11.88 -12.18
N ALA A 159 -6.19 -10.71 -12.78
CA ALA A 159 -6.21 -9.44 -12.03
C ALA A 159 -7.52 -9.24 -11.26
N ASN A 160 -8.66 -9.64 -11.83
CA ASN A 160 -9.96 -9.53 -11.20
C ASN A 160 -10.15 -10.56 -10.07
N TRP A 161 -9.40 -11.66 -10.05
CA TRP A 161 -9.39 -12.59 -8.91
C TRP A 161 -8.78 -11.91 -7.69
N PHE A 162 -7.62 -11.26 -7.88
CA PHE A 162 -6.96 -10.48 -6.84
C PHE A 162 -7.82 -9.32 -6.36
N PHE A 163 -8.46 -8.57 -7.26
CA PHE A 163 -9.40 -7.52 -6.86
C PHE A 163 -10.63 -8.06 -6.13
N ALA A 164 -11.19 -9.19 -6.57
CA ALA A 164 -12.31 -9.83 -5.87
C ALA A 164 -11.93 -10.27 -4.45
N ALA A 165 -10.76 -10.91 -4.30
CA ALA A 165 -10.24 -11.31 -2.99
C ALA A 165 -9.97 -10.09 -2.10
N PHE A 166 -9.37 -9.04 -2.65
CA PHE A 166 -9.19 -7.75 -1.99
C PHE A 166 -10.52 -7.20 -1.44
N ILE A 167 -11.57 -7.14 -2.27
CA ILE A 167 -12.86 -6.58 -1.88
C ILE A 167 -13.51 -7.41 -0.77
N ILE A 168 -13.57 -8.74 -0.96
CA ILE A 168 -14.27 -9.65 -0.05
C ILE A 168 -13.55 -9.74 1.29
N VAL A 169 -12.24 -10.01 1.27
CA VAL A 169 -11.49 -10.23 2.51
C VAL A 169 -11.46 -8.95 3.32
N VAL A 170 -11.14 -7.79 2.71
CA VAL A 170 -11.12 -6.49 3.41
C VAL A 170 -12.46 -6.18 4.07
N ALA A 171 -13.59 -6.42 3.37
CA ALA A 171 -14.91 -6.20 3.95
C ALA A 171 -15.12 -7.06 5.21
N MET A 172 -14.76 -8.34 5.15
CA MET A 172 -14.89 -9.27 6.26
C MET A 172 -14.00 -8.87 7.45
N ILE A 173 -12.72 -8.63 7.21
CA ILE A 173 -11.76 -8.33 8.28
C ILE A 173 -12.03 -6.98 8.94
N PHE A 174 -12.47 -5.98 8.15
CA PHE A 174 -12.79 -4.64 8.65
C PHE A 174 -14.00 -4.68 9.57
N VAL A 175 -15.10 -5.33 9.13
CA VAL A 175 -16.33 -5.42 9.94
C VAL A 175 -16.05 -6.09 11.28
N VAL A 176 -15.30 -7.19 11.28
CA VAL A 176 -15.00 -7.93 12.52
C VAL A 176 -14.10 -7.12 13.46
N ASN A 177 -13.04 -6.48 12.96
CA ASN A 177 -12.13 -5.71 13.82
C ASN A 177 -12.77 -4.45 14.40
N ASN A 178 -13.71 -3.86 13.67
CA ASN A 178 -14.37 -2.61 14.05
C ASN A 178 -15.71 -2.85 14.76
N LEU A 179 -15.99 -4.07 15.22
CA LEU A 179 -17.07 -4.31 16.17
C LEU A 179 -16.75 -3.56 17.47
N ALA A 180 -17.53 -2.52 17.74
CA ALA A 180 -17.33 -1.65 18.90
C ALA A 180 -18.67 -1.22 19.48
N MET A 181 -18.70 -1.00 20.80
CA MET A 181 -19.82 -0.45 21.53
C MET A 181 -19.70 1.09 21.54
N PRO A 182 -20.64 1.83 20.91
CA PRO A 182 -20.63 3.29 20.96
C PRO A 182 -20.83 3.80 22.39
N ALA A 183 -19.91 4.65 22.85
CA ALA A 183 -20.01 5.37 24.12
C ALA A 183 -20.49 6.82 23.93
N SER A 184 -20.13 7.44 22.79
CA SER A 184 -20.65 8.73 22.33
C SER A 184 -20.60 8.82 20.81
N PHE A 185 -21.02 9.94 20.21
CA PHE A 185 -21.03 10.08 18.75
C PHE A 185 -19.66 9.84 18.11
N MET A 186 -18.57 10.36 18.70
CA MET A 186 -17.20 10.14 18.22
C MET A 186 -16.36 9.34 19.23
N LYS A 187 -16.99 8.42 19.97
CA LYS A 187 -16.26 7.50 20.83
C LYS A 187 -16.90 6.13 20.92
N SER A 188 -16.08 5.09 20.78
CA SER A 188 -16.47 3.70 20.97
C SER A 188 -15.39 2.89 21.70
N TYR A 189 -15.77 1.71 22.18
CA TYR A 189 -14.87 0.72 22.77
C TYR A 189 -14.97 -0.60 22.02
N SER A 190 -13.83 -1.23 21.71
CA SER A 190 -13.78 -2.56 21.06
C SER A 190 -14.64 -3.57 21.85
N VAL A 191 -15.35 -4.45 21.14
CA VAL A 191 -16.05 -5.58 21.79
C VAL A 191 -15.08 -6.64 22.31
N PHE A 192 -13.84 -6.62 21.85
CA PHE A 192 -12.76 -7.50 22.31
C PHE A 192 -11.87 -6.77 23.33
N ALA A 193 -11.14 -7.53 24.15
CA ALA A 193 -10.13 -6.98 25.06
C ALA A 193 -8.87 -7.85 25.14
N GLY A 194 -7.77 -7.26 25.63
CA GLY A 194 -6.53 -7.97 25.93
C GLY A 194 -5.98 -8.78 24.75
N ALA A 195 -5.59 -10.03 25.00
CA ALA A 195 -5.02 -10.91 23.97
C ALA A 195 -5.99 -11.18 22.81
N GLN A 196 -7.31 -11.22 23.06
CA GLN A 196 -8.30 -11.40 22.00
C GLN A 196 -8.34 -10.20 21.06
N ASP A 197 -8.36 -8.98 21.62
CA ASP A 197 -8.36 -7.76 20.82
C ASP A 197 -7.06 -7.62 20.02
N ALA A 198 -5.92 -8.03 20.60
CA ALA A 198 -4.64 -8.05 19.91
C ALA A 198 -4.63 -9.04 18.72
N ILE A 199 -5.19 -10.25 18.89
CA ILE A 199 -5.30 -11.22 17.80
C ILE A 199 -6.19 -10.69 16.68
N VAL A 200 -7.37 -10.16 17.01
CA VAL A 200 -8.30 -9.59 16.01
C VAL A 200 -7.66 -8.38 15.32
N GLN A 201 -7.00 -7.51 16.08
CA GLN A 201 -6.30 -6.33 15.56
C GLN A 201 -5.24 -6.68 14.54
N TRP A 202 -4.39 -7.69 14.79
CA TRP A 202 -3.33 -8.05 13.86
C TRP A 202 -3.73 -9.06 12.80
N TRP A 203 -4.83 -9.80 13.02
CA TRP A 203 -5.53 -10.46 11.92
C TRP A 203 -6.05 -9.41 10.94
N TRP A 204 -6.65 -8.31 11.40
CA TRP A 204 -6.98 -7.16 10.56
C TRP A 204 -5.74 -6.50 9.96
N GLY A 205 -4.81 -6.01 10.78
CA GLY A 205 -3.71 -5.17 10.33
C GLY A 205 -2.79 -5.86 9.32
N HIS A 206 -2.47 -7.14 9.55
CA HIS A 206 -1.67 -7.90 8.60
C HIS A 206 -2.43 -8.20 7.31
N ASN A 207 -3.71 -8.54 7.39
CA ASN A 207 -4.51 -8.77 6.19
C ASN A 207 -4.88 -7.46 5.47
N ALA A 208 -4.88 -6.31 6.14
CA ALA A 208 -5.00 -5.01 5.50
C ALA A 208 -3.80 -4.80 4.57
N VAL A 209 -2.56 -5.03 5.03
CA VAL A 209 -1.39 -4.97 4.14
C VAL A 209 -1.37 -6.11 3.11
N GLY A 210 -1.87 -7.30 3.48
CA GLY A 210 -1.94 -8.45 2.57
C GLY A 210 -2.91 -8.30 1.42
N PHE A 211 -4.07 -7.69 1.66
CA PHE A 211 -5.11 -7.60 0.65
C PHE A 211 -5.18 -6.22 0.00
N LEU A 212 -4.91 -5.13 0.73
CA LEU A 212 -4.80 -3.78 0.16
C LEU A 212 -3.44 -3.62 -0.54
N LEU A 213 -2.35 -3.78 0.19
CA LEU A 213 -1.01 -3.39 -0.27
C LEU A 213 -0.31 -4.50 -1.08
N THR A 214 -0.74 -5.74 -0.94
CA THR A 214 -0.21 -6.87 -1.71
C THR A 214 -1.20 -7.34 -2.77
N ALA A 215 -2.30 -8.01 -2.42
CA ALA A 215 -3.22 -8.59 -3.40
C ALA A 215 -3.78 -7.55 -4.37
N GLY A 216 -4.28 -6.40 -3.89
CA GLY A 216 -4.77 -5.32 -4.74
C GLY A 216 -3.71 -4.79 -5.71
N VAL A 217 -2.51 -4.50 -5.22
CA VAL A 217 -1.39 -4.01 -6.03
C VAL A 217 -0.93 -5.07 -7.04
N ILE A 218 -0.92 -6.34 -6.66
CA ILE A 218 -0.67 -7.46 -7.56
C ILE A 218 -1.73 -7.51 -8.66
N GLY A 219 -3.01 -7.39 -8.32
CA GLY A 219 -4.11 -7.32 -9.29
C GLY A 219 -3.93 -6.17 -10.30
N MET A 220 -3.57 -4.99 -9.80
CA MET A 220 -3.21 -3.84 -10.64
C MET A 220 -2.02 -4.17 -11.56
N ASN A 221 -0.95 -4.72 -11.02
CA ASN A 221 0.28 -5.04 -11.76
C ASN A 221 0.08 -6.17 -12.79
N TYR A 222 -0.78 -7.16 -12.52
CA TYR A 222 -1.18 -8.20 -13.49
C TYR A 222 -1.79 -7.63 -14.76
N TYR A 223 -2.33 -6.41 -14.72
CA TYR A 223 -2.79 -5.72 -15.92
C TYR A 223 -1.73 -4.80 -16.51
N PHE A 224 -1.10 -3.95 -15.69
CA PHE A 224 -0.22 -2.91 -16.21
C PHE A 224 1.15 -3.43 -16.67
N ILE A 225 1.72 -4.43 -16.01
CA ILE A 225 3.03 -5.00 -16.38
C ILE A 225 3.01 -5.60 -17.78
N PRO A 226 2.09 -6.53 -18.13
CA PRO A 226 1.98 -7.03 -19.51
C PRO A 226 1.71 -5.92 -20.53
N LYS A 227 0.95 -4.89 -20.14
CA LYS A 227 0.58 -3.78 -21.03
C LYS A 227 1.74 -2.83 -21.32
N ILE A 228 2.67 -2.60 -20.39
CA ILE A 228 3.87 -1.81 -20.66
C ILE A 228 4.96 -2.65 -21.30
N SER A 229 5.11 -3.93 -20.94
CA SER A 229 6.11 -4.80 -21.55
C SER A 229 5.75 -5.21 -22.97
N GLU A 230 4.47 -5.11 -23.35
CA GLU A 230 3.91 -5.61 -24.62
C GLU A 230 4.15 -7.11 -24.78
N ARG A 231 4.07 -7.85 -23.68
CA ARG A 231 4.30 -9.29 -23.61
C ARG A 231 3.19 -9.98 -22.84
N PRO A 232 2.88 -11.24 -23.15
CA PRO A 232 1.93 -12.02 -22.37
C PRO A 232 2.45 -12.27 -20.95
N ILE A 233 1.51 -12.55 -20.03
CA ILE A 233 1.85 -13.05 -18.69
C ILE A 233 2.66 -14.33 -18.84
N TYR A 234 3.75 -14.45 -18.09
CA TYR A 234 4.71 -15.53 -18.24
C TYR A 234 4.09 -16.91 -17.95
N SER A 235 3.42 -17.08 -16.81
CA SER A 235 2.83 -18.36 -16.42
C SER A 235 1.44 -18.21 -15.81
N TYR A 236 0.44 -18.72 -16.52
CA TYR A 236 -0.93 -18.83 -16.00
C TYR A 236 -1.03 -19.81 -14.82
N ARG A 237 -0.31 -20.94 -14.88
CA ARG A 237 -0.29 -21.92 -13.76
C ARG A 237 0.28 -21.31 -12.49
N LEU A 238 1.36 -20.54 -12.62
CA LEU A 238 1.94 -19.82 -11.49
C LEU A 238 0.97 -18.78 -10.94
N SER A 239 0.18 -18.14 -11.81
CA SER A 239 -0.87 -17.21 -11.40
C SER A 239 -1.91 -17.89 -10.49
N ILE A 240 -2.31 -19.13 -10.79
CA ILE A 240 -3.23 -19.93 -9.96
C ILE A 240 -2.62 -20.27 -8.61
N ILE A 241 -1.40 -20.83 -8.61
CA ILE A 241 -0.71 -21.27 -7.39
C ILE A 241 -0.44 -20.08 -6.47
N HIS A 242 0.07 -18.99 -7.04
CA HIS A 242 0.32 -17.74 -6.31
C HIS A 242 -0.97 -17.17 -5.75
N PHE A 243 -2.05 -17.08 -6.53
CA PHE A 243 -3.32 -16.53 -6.06
C PHE A 243 -3.89 -17.32 -4.88
N TRP A 244 -4.10 -18.63 -5.03
CA TRP A 244 -4.70 -19.44 -3.98
C TRP A 244 -3.80 -19.64 -2.78
N GLY A 245 -2.49 -19.78 -3.01
CA GLY A 245 -1.52 -19.84 -1.91
C GLY A 245 -1.48 -18.52 -1.14
N LEU A 246 -1.48 -17.38 -1.83
CA LEU A 246 -1.48 -16.08 -1.16
C LEU A 246 -2.77 -15.89 -0.36
N VAL A 247 -3.94 -16.02 -0.99
CA VAL A 247 -5.23 -15.85 -0.28
C VAL A 247 -5.39 -16.83 0.88
N GLY A 248 -4.97 -18.09 0.71
CA GLY A 248 -5.08 -19.12 1.73
C GLY A 248 -4.16 -18.91 2.93
N PHE A 249 -2.90 -18.57 2.71
CA PHE A 249 -1.91 -18.48 3.80
C PHE A 249 -1.82 -17.11 4.45
N TYR A 250 -2.07 -15.99 3.73
CA TYR A 250 -1.92 -14.64 4.28
C TYR A 250 -2.86 -14.40 5.49
N THR A 251 -4.05 -15.00 5.45
CA THR A 251 -5.07 -14.85 6.51
C THR A 251 -4.61 -15.35 7.88
N TRP A 252 -3.60 -16.20 7.94
CA TRP A 252 -3.07 -16.79 9.18
C TRP A 252 -1.85 -16.06 9.74
N ALA A 253 -1.19 -15.22 8.95
CA ALA A 253 0.10 -14.64 9.31
C ALA A 253 0.00 -13.50 10.36
N GLY A 254 -1.21 -13.06 10.73
CA GLY A 254 -1.40 -11.93 11.65
C GLY A 254 -0.68 -12.06 13.00
N THR A 255 -0.59 -13.26 13.57
CA THR A 255 -0.04 -13.44 14.92
C THR A 255 1.48 -13.35 14.98
N HIS A 256 2.18 -13.19 13.84
CA HIS A 256 3.60 -12.85 13.82
C HIS A 256 3.91 -11.44 14.37
N HIS A 257 2.89 -10.59 14.54
CA HIS A 257 2.98 -9.30 15.21
C HIS A 257 2.95 -9.43 16.73
N LEU A 258 2.66 -10.62 17.26
CA LEU A 258 2.33 -10.86 18.66
C LEU A 258 3.28 -11.88 19.31
N ILE A 259 4.46 -12.05 18.70
CA ILE A 259 5.48 -12.98 19.18
C ILE A 259 6.04 -12.46 20.51
N TYR A 260 6.16 -13.35 21.50
CA TYR A 260 6.55 -13.01 22.87
C TYR A 260 5.60 -12.04 23.61
N SER A 261 4.36 -11.90 23.12
CA SER A 261 3.29 -11.19 23.84
C SER A 261 2.48 -12.14 24.74
N SER A 262 1.40 -11.61 25.34
CA SER A 262 0.41 -12.36 26.13
C SER A 262 -0.49 -13.30 25.31
N VAL A 263 -0.40 -13.28 23.97
CA VAL A 263 -1.12 -14.21 23.10
C VAL A 263 -0.62 -15.65 23.30
N PRO A 264 -1.49 -16.68 23.35
CA PRO A 264 -1.07 -18.06 23.54
C PRO A 264 -0.01 -18.52 22.53
N ILE A 265 1.00 -19.24 23.01
CA ILE A 265 2.16 -19.62 22.19
C ILE A 265 1.79 -20.46 20.95
N TRP A 266 0.74 -21.29 21.05
CA TRP A 266 0.27 -22.09 19.92
C TRP A 266 -0.29 -21.22 18.78
N VAL A 267 -0.98 -20.12 19.12
CA VAL A 267 -1.48 -19.13 18.15
C VAL A 267 -0.33 -18.37 17.50
N GLN A 268 0.69 -18.01 18.29
CA GLN A 268 1.91 -17.40 17.75
C GLN A 268 2.58 -18.35 16.76
N ASN A 269 2.74 -19.63 17.11
CA ASN A 269 3.41 -20.62 16.27
C ASN A 269 2.67 -20.85 14.92
N ILE A 270 1.34 -20.79 14.91
CA ILE A 270 0.57 -20.82 13.64
C ILE A 270 0.97 -19.64 12.75
N GLY A 271 1.03 -18.42 13.30
CA GLY A 271 1.45 -17.23 12.55
C GLY A 271 2.86 -17.38 11.99
N ILE A 272 3.81 -17.86 12.79
CA ILE A 272 5.19 -18.08 12.36
C ILE A 272 5.25 -19.06 11.18
N VAL A 273 4.64 -20.24 11.33
CA VAL A 273 4.65 -21.28 10.28
C VAL A 273 3.99 -20.77 9.00
N MET A 274 2.85 -20.09 9.12
CA MET A 274 2.12 -19.58 7.96
C MET A 274 2.85 -18.42 7.28
N SER A 275 3.51 -17.54 8.03
CA SER A 275 4.39 -16.50 7.46
C SER A 275 5.56 -17.10 6.69
N LEU A 276 6.16 -18.21 7.16
CA LEU A 276 7.21 -18.91 6.42
C LEU A 276 6.69 -19.55 5.13
N ILE A 277 5.52 -20.20 5.19
CA ILE A 277 4.88 -20.79 4.00
C ILE A 277 4.48 -19.69 2.99
N LEU A 278 4.02 -18.53 3.47
CA LEU A 278 3.58 -17.39 2.67
C LEU A 278 4.70 -16.82 1.78
N TRP A 279 5.97 -17.09 2.09
CA TRP A 279 7.10 -16.73 1.23
C TRP A 279 6.95 -17.31 -0.19
N LEU A 280 6.56 -18.60 -0.29
CA LEU A 280 6.45 -19.32 -1.56
C LEU A 280 5.44 -18.70 -2.54
N PRO A 281 4.15 -18.51 -2.18
CA PRO A 281 3.23 -17.86 -3.10
C PRO A 281 3.67 -16.43 -3.37
N SER A 282 4.11 -15.65 -2.38
CA SER A 282 4.55 -14.26 -2.60
C SER A 282 5.63 -14.16 -3.68
N TRP A 283 6.70 -14.95 -3.56
CA TRP A 283 7.75 -15.01 -4.57
C TRP A 283 7.31 -15.62 -5.90
N GLY A 284 6.32 -16.51 -5.89
CA GLY A 284 5.67 -16.98 -7.12
C GLY A 284 5.05 -15.83 -7.93
N GLY A 285 4.38 -14.88 -7.27
CA GLY A 285 3.84 -13.68 -7.92
C GLY A 285 4.93 -12.73 -8.43
N ALA A 286 5.98 -12.54 -7.62
CA ALA A 286 7.13 -11.72 -7.98
C ALA A 286 7.85 -12.29 -9.22
N PHE A 287 8.12 -13.59 -9.22
CA PHE A 287 8.75 -14.30 -10.32
C PHE A 287 7.90 -14.22 -11.60
N ASN A 288 6.60 -14.44 -11.51
CA ASN A 288 5.71 -14.32 -12.67
C ASN A 288 5.78 -12.92 -13.29
N SER A 289 5.73 -11.88 -12.46
CA SER A 289 5.80 -10.47 -12.88
C SER A 289 7.17 -10.11 -13.48
N ALA A 290 8.26 -10.54 -12.83
CA ALA A 290 9.63 -10.31 -13.30
C ALA A 290 9.85 -10.97 -14.67
N MET A 291 9.46 -12.24 -14.81
CA MET A 291 9.59 -12.96 -16.07
C MET A 291 8.73 -12.35 -17.18
N THR A 292 7.58 -11.75 -16.87
CA THR A 292 6.81 -10.97 -17.85
C THR A 292 7.53 -9.71 -18.34
N LEU A 293 8.17 -8.95 -17.45
CA LEU A 293 8.98 -7.78 -17.86
C LEU A 293 10.22 -8.20 -18.66
N LEU A 294 10.91 -9.25 -18.21
CA LEU A 294 12.15 -9.74 -18.81
C LEU A 294 11.97 -10.37 -20.20
N GLN A 295 10.73 -10.62 -20.65
CA GLN A 295 10.46 -10.99 -22.03
C GLN A 295 10.73 -9.82 -23.02
N ASN A 296 10.75 -8.57 -22.56
CA ASN A 296 11.12 -7.41 -23.37
C ASN A 296 12.35 -6.67 -22.80
N LYS A 297 13.49 -7.36 -22.82
CA LYS A 297 14.77 -6.85 -22.26
C LYS A 297 15.21 -5.54 -22.90
N GLU A 298 15.00 -5.36 -24.20
CA GLU A 298 15.42 -4.15 -24.91
C GLU A 298 14.66 -2.92 -24.45
N LYS A 299 13.33 -3.04 -24.26
CA LYS A 299 12.52 -1.94 -23.71
C LYS A 299 12.88 -1.68 -22.25
N LEU A 300 13.10 -2.72 -21.44
CA LEU A 300 13.47 -2.59 -20.04
C LEU A 300 14.76 -1.77 -19.81
N LYS A 301 15.74 -1.83 -20.72
CA LYS A 301 16.99 -1.05 -20.62
C LYS A 301 16.80 0.46 -20.69
N THR A 302 15.72 0.92 -21.33
CA THR A 302 15.55 2.34 -21.70
C THR A 302 14.26 2.97 -21.17
N ASP A 303 13.23 2.16 -20.89
CA ASP A 303 11.93 2.62 -20.41
C ASP A 303 11.91 2.70 -18.88
N TYR A 304 11.92 3.93 -18.35
CA TYR A 304 11.90 4.16 -16.90
C TYR A 304 10.59 3.72 -16.22
N ILE A 305 9.46 3.63 -16.94
CA ILE A 305 8.21 3.09 -16.38
C ILE A 305 8.38 1.59 -16.15
N MET A 306 8.96 0.86 -17.10
CA MET A 306 9.32 -0.55 -16.91
C MET A 306 10.33 -0.73 -15.79
N LEU A 307 11.33 0.14 -15.68
CA LEU A 307 12.30 0.08 -14.59
C LEU A 307 11.64 0.31 -13.23
N PHE A 308 10.68 1.24 -13.09
CA PHE A 308 9.93 1.39 -11.85
C PHE A 308 9.14 0.12 -11.48
N PHE A 309 8.48 -0.54 -12.45
CA PHE A 309 7.83 -1.83 -12.17
C PHE A 309 8.84 -2.92 -11.80
N PHE A 310 10.00 -2.96 -12.46
CA PHE A 310 11.04 -3.93 -12.15
C PHE A 310 11.59 -3.72 -10.74
N SER A 311 11.90 -2.48 -10.37
CA SER A 311 12.30 -2.10 -9.02
C SER A 311 11.22 -2.43 -7.99
N ALA A 312 9.95 -2.18 -8.30
CA ALA A 312 8.85 -2.55 -7.43
C ALA A 312 8.86 -4.04 -7.10
N ILE A 313 9.06 -4.90 -8.12
CA ILE A 313 9.16 -6.35 -7.91
C ILE A 313 10.36 -6.72 -7.04
N LEU A 314 11.52 -6.07 -7.21
CA LEU A 314 12.69 -6.33 -6.37
C LEU A 314 12.45 -5.96 -4.90
N TYR A 315 11.84 -4.80 -4.64
CA TYR A 315 11.47 -4.41 -3.27
C TYR A 315 10.35 -5.29 -2.70
N TYR A 316 9.43 -5.77 -3.54
CA TYR A 316 8.46 -6.76 -3.12
C TYR A 316 9.12 -8.07 -2.70
N CYS A 317 10.09 -8.58 -3.47
CA CYS A 317 10.89 -9.75 -3.06
C CYS A 317 11.62 -9.51 -1.75
N LEU A 318 12.24 -8.33 -1.58
CA LEU A 318 12.95 -7.96 -0.35
C LEU A 318 11.99 -7.96 0.85
N ALA A 319 10.89 -7.22 0.79
CA ALA A 319 9.93 -7.12 1.88
C ALA A 319 9.26 -8.47 2.18
N THR A 320 8.90 -9.25 1.17
CA THR A 320 8.28 -10.57 1.36
C THR A 320 9.26 -11.69 1.71
N PHE A 321 10.56 -11.41 1.69
CA PHE A 321 11.59 -12.25 2.32
C PHE A 321 11.87 -11.81 3.76
N GLU A 322 11.99 -10.50 3.98
CA GLU A 322 12.19 -9.91 5.30
C GLU A 322 11.02 -10.18 6.26
N GLY A 323 9.77 -10.11 5.79
CA GLY A 323 8.59 -10.38 6.63
C GLY A 323 8.61 -11.77 7.28
N PRO A 324 8.75 -12.86 6.50
CA PRO A 324 8.92 -14.21 7.05
C PRO A 324 10.14 -14.36 7.97
N LEU A 325 11.25 -13.68 7.67
CA LEU A 325 12.42 -13.65 8.56
C LEU A 325 12.08 -13.03 9.91
N LEU A 326 11.41 -11.88 9.91
CA LEU A 326 10.96 -11.15 11.11
C LEU A 326 9.85 -11.88 11.87
N ALA A 327 9.17 -12.85 11.25
CA ALA A 327 8.23 -13.74 11.94
C ALA A 327 8.95 -14.83 12.76
N ILE A 328 10.24 -15.09 12.53
CA ILE A 328 10.98 -16.07 13.33
C ILE A 328 11.32 -15.45 14.68
N ARG A 329 11.06 -16.19 15.77
CA ARG A 329 11.25 -15.72 17.16
C ARG A 329 12.58 -15.01 17.41
N TRP A 330 13.68 -15.57 16.95
CA TRP A 330 15.02 -15.00 17.16
C TRP A 330 15.19 -13.61 16.53
N PHE A 331 14.69 -13.44 15.31
CA PHE A 331 14.72 -12.14 14.63
C PHE A 331 13.70 -11.18 15.24
N ASN A 332 12.49 -11.67 15.53
CA ASN A 332 11.44 -10.87 16.14
C ASN A 332 11.86 -10.33 17.52
N MET A 333 12.58 -11.11 18.32
CA MET A 333 13.10 -10.68 19.63
C MET A 333 13.96 -9.41 19.54
N VAL A 334 14.71 -9.25 18.45
CA VAL A 334 15.57 -8.08 18.20
C VAL A 334 14.79 -6.97 17.49
N ALA A 335 13.92 -7.33 16.55
CA ALA A 335 13.25 -6.38 15.68
C ALA A 335 11.98 -5.76 16.27
N HIS A 336 11.25 -6.48 17.13
CA HIS A 336 9.96 -6.04 17.63
C HIS A 336 10.09 -4.75 18.45
N ASN A 337 9.18 -3.80 18.22
CA ASN A 337 9.21 -2.44 18.77
C ASN A 337 10.42 -1.57 18.38
N THR A 338 11.28 -2.00 17.45
CA THR A 338 12.39 -1.18 16.96
C THR A 338 12.10 -0.53 15.62
N GLU A 339 12.97 0.39 15.21
CA GLU A 339 12.93 1.01 13.87
C GLU A 339 13.04 -0.01 12.73
N TRP A 340 13.45 -1.26 12.97
CA TRP A 340 13.51 -2.30 11.93
C TRP A 340 12.11 -2.58 11.38
N ILE A 341 11.08 -2.63 12.22
CA ILE A 341 9.70 -2.81 11.74
C ILE A 341 9.27 -1.67 10.82
N ILE A 342 9.66 -0.43 11.13
CA ILE A 342 9.38 0.73 10.28
C ILE A 342 10.17 0.65 8.97
N GLY A 343 11.41 0.18 9.01
CA GLY A 343 12.23 -0.13 7.83
C GLY A 343 11.57 -1.15 6.91
N HIS A 344 11.08 -2.26 7.47
CA HIS A 344 10.33 -3.29 6.77
C HIS A 344 9.04 -2.74 6.14
N VAL A 345 8.27 -1.96 6.90
CA VAL A 345 7.05 -1.33 6.39
C VAL A 345 7.37 -0.42 5.20
N HIS A 346 8.41 0.41 5.28
CA HIS A 346 8.73 1.37 4.22
C HIS A 346 9.46 0.75 3.02
N SER A 347 10.19 -0.36 3.21
CA SER A 347 10.76 -1.12 2.09
C SER A 347 9.62 -1.66 1.20
N GLY A 348 8.55 -2.17 1.80
CA GLY A 348 7.33 -2.55 1.09
C GLY A 348 6.49 -1.36 0.61
N ALA A 349 6.24 -0.37 1.45
CA ALA A 349 5.34 0.74 1.14
C ALA A 349 5.89 1.69 0.08
N LEU A 350 7.16 2.09 0.17
CA LEU A 350 7.77 2.97 -0.83
C LEU A 350 8.30 2.15 -2.01
N GLY A 351 9.01 1.05 -1.71
CA GLY A 351 9.69 0.23 -2.70
C GLY A 351 8.74 -0.59 -3.57
N TRP A 352 7.76 -1.28 -2.99
CA TRP A 352 6.79 -2.07 -3.77
C TRP A 352 5.56 -1.24 -4.17
N VAL A 353 4.81 -0.73 -3.19
CA VAL A 353 3.52 -0.07 -3.44
C VAL A 353 3.73 1.28 -4.12
N GLY A 354 4.63 2.11 -3.58
CA GLY A 354 4.97 3.42 -4.10
C GLY A 354 5.50 3.36 -5.52
N MET A 355 6.50 2.52 -5.78
CA MET A 355 7.05 2.36 -7.14
C MET A 355 6.04 1.79 -8.14
N SER A 356 5.20 0.83 -7.73
CA SER A 356 4.09 0.34 -8.57
C SER A 356 3.11 1.46 -8.91
N GLY A 357 2.69 2.24 -7.91
CA GLY A 357 1.80 3.39 -8.10
C GLY A 357 2.41 4.45 -9.02
N ILE A 358 3.68 4.80 -8.82
CA ILE A 358 4.44 5.73 -9.68
C ILE A 358 4.46 5.24 -11.13
N ALA A 359 4.78 3.97 -11.35
CA ALA A 359 4.80 3.37 -12.69
C ALA A 359 3.41 3.44 -13.34
N VAL A 360 2.36 3.10 -12.58
CA VAL A 360 0.97 3.22 -13.04
C VAL A 360 0.61 4.67 -13.34
N PHE A 361 0.96 5.64 -12.52
CA PHE A 361 0.69 7.06 -12.80
C PHE A 361 1.36 7.52 -14.10
N TYR A 362 2.64 7.23 -14.30
CA TYR A 362 3.35 7.57 -15.54
C TYR A 362 2.80 6.84 -16.77
N TYR A 363 2.36 5.60 -16.63
CA TYR A 363 1.77 4.86 -17.73
C TYR A 363 0.36 5.36 -18.06
N PHE A 364 -0.46 5.53 -17.02
CA PHE A 364 -1.91 5.50 -17.14
C PHE A 364 -2.51 6.89 -17.29
N ILE A 365 -2.02 7.88 -16.53
CA ILE A 365 -2.54 9.25 -16.58
C ILE A 365 -2.40 9.84 -18.00
N PRO A 366 -1.24 9.76 -18.70
CA PRO A 366 -1.16 10.28 -20.07
C PRO A 366 -2.19 9.64 -21.01
N ARG A 367 -2.33 8.30 -20.95
CA ARG A 367 -3.27 7.54 -21.79
C ARG A 367 -4.73 7.88 -21.52
N LEU A 368 -5.09 8.13 -20.25
CA LEU A 368 -6.42 8.59 -19.90
C LEU A 368 -6.74 9.95 -20.57
N TRP A 369 -5.75 10.80 -20.81
CA TRP A 369 -5.90 12.08 -21.52
C TRP A 369 -5.54 12.02 -23.01
N GLY A 370 -5.43 10.82 -23.59
CA GLY A 370 -5.12 10.64 -25.01
C GLY A 370 -3.73 11.14 -25.39
N LYS A 371 -2.76 11.05 -24.46
CA LYS A 371 -1.36 11.40 -24.68
C LYS A 371 -0.53 10.12 -24.82
N GLU A 372 0.29 10.07 -25.87
CA GLU A 372 1.18 8.93 -26.14
C GLU A 372 2.52 9.05 -25.42
N ALA A 373 3.01 10.28 -25.21
CA ALA A 373 4.30 10.56 -24.62
C ALA A 373 4.19 11.46 -23.39
N LEU A 374 5.14 11.30 -22.46
CA LEU A 374 5.38 12.22 -21.35
C LEU A 374 6.03 13.50 -21.85
N TRP A 375 5.73 14.62 -21.19
CA TRP A 375 6.31 15.93 -21.48
C TRP A 375 7.83 15.93 -21.35
N SER A 376 8.40 15.28 -20.34
CA SER A 376 9.85 15.15 -20.16
C SER A 376 10.28 13.75 -19.75
N ARG A 377 11.09 13.10 -20.60
CA ARG A 377 11.79 11.85 -20.28
C ARG A 377 12.91 12.06 -19.25
N ARG A 378 13.48 13.27 -19.18
CA ARG A 378 14.53 13.60 -18.20
C ARG A 378 13.98 13.65 -16.77
N LEU A 379 12.75 14.14 -16.59
CA LEU A 379 12.13 14.21 -15.26
C LEU A 379 11.79 12.84 -14.69
N ILE A 380 11.28 11.90 -15.50
CA ILE A 380 11.05 10.52 -15.02
C ILE A 380 12.37 9.83 -14.65
N LYS A 381 13.45 10.09 -15.40
CA LYS A 381 14.80 9.60 -15.03
C LYS A 381 15.26 10.15 -13.68
N TRP A 382 15.13 11.46 -13.45
CA TRP A 382 15.47 12.06 -12.15
C TRP A 382 14.62 11.52 -11.02
N HIS A 383 13.31 11.40 -11.23
CA HIS A 383 12.42 10.80 -10.25
C HIS A 383 12.84 9.37 -9.91
N PHE A 384 13.19 8.55 -10.90
CA PHE A 384 13.65 7.18 -10.67
C PHE A 384 14.84 7.13 -9.70
N TRP A 385 15.87 7.94 -9.93
CA TRP A 385 17.04 7.97 -9.06
C TRP A 385 16.77 8.57 -7.69
N LEU A 386 15.95 9.63 -7.60
CA LEU A 386 15.54 10.21 -6.31
C LEU A 386 14.73 9.23 -5.47
N ALA A 387 13.79 8.50 -6.08
CA ALA A 387 13.01 7.48 -5.41
C ALA A 387 13.90 6.35 -4.89
N HIS A 388 14.83 5.85 -5.69
CA HIS A 388 15.75 4.78 -5.28
C HIS A 388 16.71 5.23 -4.17
N ALA A 389 17.33 6.40 -4.32
CA ALA A 389 18.18 6.98 -3.29
C ALA A 389 17.39 7.18 -1.99
N GLY A 390 16.17 7.70 -2.10
CA GLY A 390 15.25 7.88 -0.97
C GLY A 390 14.96 6.58 -0.24
N VAL A 391 14.49 5.54 -0.95
CA VAL A 391 14.19 4.23 -0.34
C VAL A 391 15.44 3.56 0.24
N ALA A 392 16.57 3.61 -0.47
CA ALA A 392 17.81 3.00 0.00
C ALA A 392 18.31 3.65 1.30
N ILE A 393 18.37 4.98 1.36
CA ILE A 393 18.75 5.70 2.57
C ILE A 393 17.77 5.40 3.71
N TYR A 394 16.47 5.40 3.42
CA TYR A 394 15.43 5.11 4.42
C TYR A 394 15.57 3.71 5.01
N ALA A 395 15.67 2.68 4.15
CA ALA A 395 15.76 1.29 4.59
C ALA A 395 17.07 1.01 5.36
N ILE A 396 18.21 1.45 4.83
CA ILE A 396 19.51 1.23 5.47
C ILE A 396 19.57 1.93 6.84
N ALA A 397 19.11 3.18 6.92
CA ALA A 397 19.09 3.91 8.18
C ALA A 397 18.27 3.19 9.25
N LEU A 398 17.09 2.68 8.89
CA LEU A 398 16.21 2.01 9.84
C LEU A 398 16.61 0.57 10.17
N TRP A 399 17.31 -0.12 9.28
CA TRP A 399 17.97 -1.39 9.63
C TRP A 399 19.08 -1.17 10.66
N VAL A 400 19.95 -0.19 10.44
CA VAL A 400 21.03 0.11 11.41
C VAL A 400 20.46 0.57 12.74
N ALA A 401 19.48 1.49 12.71
CA ALA A 401 18.79 1.95 13.90
C ALA A 401 18.11 0.79 14.65
N GLY A 402 17.33 -0.03 13.94
CA GLY A 402 16.52 -1.07 14.56
C GLY A 402 17.32 -2.24 15.10
N ILE A 403 18.37 -2.69 14.39
CA ILE A 403 19.27 -3.73 14.88
C ILE A 403 20.07 -3.23 16.09
N GLY A 404 20.59 -2.01 16.02
CA GLY A 404 21.35 -1.43 17.13
C GLY A 404 20.50 -1.16 18.37
N GLU A 405 19.29 -0.61 18.19
CA GLU A 405 18.30 -0.41 19.25
C GLU A 405 17.93 -1.74 19.92
N GLY A 406 17.59 -2.77 19.13
CA GLY A 406 17.27 -4.10 19.65
C GLY A 406 18.44 -4.76 20.39
N TYR A 407 19.67 -4.61 19.87
CA TYR A 407 20.87 -5.07 20.57
C TYR A 407 21.05 -4.36 21.92
N MET A 408 20.98 -3.02 21.94
CA MET A 408 21.20 -2.23 23.15
C MET A 408 20.17 -2.55 24.24
N TRP A 409 18.92 -2.81 23.87
CA TRP A 409 17.87 -3.20 24.83
C TRP A 409 18.05 -4.59 25.42
N LEU A 410 18.72 -5.51 24.71
CA LEU A 410 18.95 -6.89 25.15
C LEU A 410 20.32 -7.09 25.80
N ALA A 411 21.24 -6.15 25.66
CA ALA A 411 22.63 -6.29 26.09
C ALA A 411 22.75 -6.30 27.63
N GLN A 412 23.41 -7.33 28.16
CA GLN A 412 23.62 -7.53 29.58
C GLN A 412 25.11 -7.68 29.91
N SER A 413 25.53 -7.19 31.07
CA SER A 413 26.86 -7.42 31.63
C SER A 413 26.99 -8.85 32.17
N GLU A 414 28.21 -9.26 32.51
CA GLU A 414 28.49 -10.61 33.06
C GLU A 414 27.69 -10.92 34.34
N ASN A 415 27.29 -9.90 35.10
CA ASN A 415 26.46 -10.03 36.30
C ASN A 415 24.94 -9.95 36.03
N GLY A 416 24.50 -9.89 34.77
CA GLY A 416 23.09 -9.87 34.37
C GLY A 416 22.40 -8.49 34.42
N ALA A 417 23.12 -7.41 34.72
CA ALA A 417 22.56 -6.06 34.63
C ALA A 417 22.47 -5.58 33.17
N LEU A 418 21.49 -4.73 32.85
CA LEU A 418 21.38 -4.11 31.52
C LEU A 418 22.57 -3.16 31.28
N LEU A 419 23.22 -3.29 30.12
CA LEU A 419 24.41 -2.50 29.78
C LEU A 419 24.09 -1.06 29.37
N TYR A 420 22.94 -0.84 28.74
CA TYR A 420 22.54 0.47 28.22
C TYR A 420 21.22 0.90 28.83
N SER A 421 21.12 2.18 29.13
CA SER A 421 19.86 2.85 29.42
C SER A 421 19.03 3.04 28.14
N PHE A 422 17.73 3.26 28.30
CA PHE A 422 16.86 3.57 27.18
C PHE A 422 17.28 4.87 26.46
N VAL A 423 17.75 5.87 27.21
CA VAL A 423 18.20 7.16 26.65
C VAL A 423 19.41 6.97 25.75
N GLU A 424 20.39 6.15 26.13
CA GLU A 424 21.54 5.85 25.27
C GLU A 424 21.13 5.18 23.95
N ALA A 425 20.11 4.30 23.98
CA ALA A 425 19.56 3.72 22.75
C ALA A 425 18.83 4.76 21.89
N MET A 426 18.16 5.75 22.50
CA MET A 426 17.55 6.87 21.77
C MET A 426 18.61 7.78 21.12
N ASP A 427 19.68 8.08 21.84
CA ASP A 427 20.80 8.88 21.34
C ASP A 427 21.52 8.17 20.19
N PHE A 428 21.72 6.86 20.30
CA PHE A 428 22.26 6.02 19.23
C PHE A 428 21.41 6.11 17.95
N LYS A 429 20.07 6.09 18.07
CA LYS A 429 19.21 6.08 16.89
C LYS A 429 19.00 7.44 16.23
N ALA A 430 19.20 8.54 16.96
CA ALA A 430 18.97 9.91 16.48
C ALA A 430 19.57 10.23 15.08
N PRO A 431 20.86 9.95 14.78
CA PRO A 431 21.43 10.24 13.45
C PRO A 431 20.73 9.45 12.32
N TRP A 432 20.26 8.23 12.60
CA TRP A 432 19.55 7.41 11.64
C TRP A 432 18.12 7.93 11.39
N LEU A 433 17.48 8.52 12.40
CA LEU A 433 16.18 9.19 12.22
C LEU A 433 16.28 10.43 11.32
N PHE A 434 17.40 11.16 11.37
CA PHE A 434 17.69 12.23 10.41
C PHE A 434 17.84 11.70 8.99
N LEU A 435 18.59 10.60 8.80
CA LEU A 435 18.72 9.97 7.49
C LEU A 435 17.39 9.44 6.95
N ARG A 436 16.52 8.90 7.81
CA ARG A 436 15.14 8.55 7.45
C ARG A 436 14.38 9.77 6.91
N PHE A 437 14.41 10.89 7.62
CA PHE A 437 13.80 12.15 7.15
C PHE A 437 14.34 12.56 5.79
N PHE A 438 15.66 12.55 5.62
CA PHE A 438 16.31 12.93 4.37
C PHE A 438 15.94 12.00 3.21
N GLY A 439 15.96 10.68 3.42
CA GLY A 439 15.53 9.69 2.43
C GLY A 439 14.05 9.86 2.03
N GLY A 440 13.17 10.09 3.00
CA GLY A 440 11.77 10.41 2.75
C GLY A 440 11.59 11.70 1.93
N ALA A 441 12.35 12.75 2.24
CA ALA A 441 12.31 14.02 1.52
C ALA A 441 12.75 13.86 0.05
N LEU A 442 13.77 13.04 -0.24
CA LEU A 442 14.17 12.72 -1.62
C LEU A 442 13.07 12.00 -2.38
N PHE A 443 12.38 11.05 -1.74
CA PHE A 443 11.26 10.33 -2.35
C PHE A 443 10.10 11.29 -2.69
N VAL A 444 9.73 12.16 -1.74
CA VAL A 444 8.67 13.17 -1.95
C VAL A 444 9.06 14.17 -3.03
N LEU A 445 10.32 14.62 -3.07
CA LEU A 445 10.82 15.48 -4.15
C LEU A 445 10.63 14.81 -5.52
N GLY A 446 10.91 13.51 -5.61
CA GLY A 446 10.61 12.69 -6.79
C GLY A 446 9.14 12.73 -7.19
N LEU A 447 8.22 12.57 -6.24
CA LEU A 447 6.78 12.66 -6.48
C LEU A 447 6.35 14.05 -6.98
N LEU A 448 6.93 15.12 -6.46
CA LEU A 448 6.65 16.48 -6.93
C LEU A 448 7.11 16.65 -8.39
N LEU A 449 8.27 16.10 -8.77
CA LEU A 449 8.73 16.08 -10.16
C LEU A 449 7.76 15.28 -11.06
N MET A 450 7.24 14.15 -10.57
CA MET A 450 6.22 13.38 -11.29
C MET A 450 4.94 14.18 -11.49
N ALA A 451 4.41 14.79 -10.43
CA ALA A 451 3.19 15.58 -10.49
C ALA A 451 3.35 16.72 -11.51
N PHE A 452 4.47 17.44 -11.47
CA PHE A 452 4.79 18.47 -12.45
C PHE A 452 4.87 17.93 -13.88
N ASN A 453 5.59 16.82 -14.10
CA ASN A 453 5.73 16.22 -15.43
C ASN A 453 4.37 15.76 -16.00
N LEU A 454 3.53 15.12 -15.18
CA LEU A 454 2.20 14.66 -15.56
C LEU A 454 1.26 15.83 -15.83
N TYR A 455 1.28 16.87 -14.99
CA TYR A 455 0.51 18.09 -15.21
C TYR A 455 0.87 18.75 -16.55
N LYS A 456 2.16 18.91 -16.84
CA LYS A 456 2.62 19.45 -18.14
C LYS A 456 2.23 18.53 -19.30
N THR A 457 2.29 17.21 -19.12
CA THR A 457 1.88 16.22 -20.14
C THR A 457 0.41 16.37 -20.49
N VAL A 458 -0.47 16.43 -19.49
CA VAL A 458 -1.91 16.55 -19.67
C VAL A 458 -2.30 17.88 -20.30
N ARG A 459 -1.59 18.98 -19.96
CA ARG A 459 -1.85 20.33 -20.51
C ARG A 459 -1.21 20.61 -21.86
N SER A 460 -0.25 19.79 -22.31
CA SER A 460 0.38 19.97 -23.63
C SER A 460 -0.66 19.80 -24.74
N ALA A 461 -0.47 20.43 -25.90
CA ALA A 461 -1.36 20.23 -27.05
C ALA A 461 -1.46 18.73 -27.38
N ALA A 462 -2.64 18.25 -27.78
CA ALA A 462 -2.75 16.90 -28.32
C ALA A 462 -2.06 16.91 -29.68
N VAL A 463 -1.05 16.06 -29.86
CA VAL A 463 -0.64 15.72 -31.23
C VAL A 463 -1.84 14.99 -31.82
N PRO A 464 -2.43 15.46 -32.94
CA PRO A 464 -3.58 14.80 -33.53
C PRO A 464 -3.22 13.36 -33.86
N VAL A 465 -4.03 12.42 -33.39
CA VAL A 465 -3.87 11.00 -33.73
C VAL A 465 -4.21 10.86 -35.20
N ALA A 466 -3.26 10.40 -36.02
CA ALA A 466 -3.59 9.80 -37.30
C ALA A 466 -4.43 8.55 -36.98
N LYS A 467 -5.70 8.57 -37.37
CA LYS A 467 -6.57 7.38 -37.27
C LYS A 467 -5.84 6.23 -37.97
N GLU A 468 -5.48 5.18 -37.23
CA GLU A 468 -5.13 3.91 -37.84
C GLU A 468 -6.34 3.45 -38.66
N ALA A 469 -6.11 3.27 -39.96
CA ALA A 469 -7.08 2.83 -40.96
C ALA A 469 -7.24 1.30 -40.94
#